data_AF-A0A6J6QX59-F1
#
_entry.id   AF-A0A6J6QX59-F1
#
_cell.length_a   1.000
_cell.length_b   1.000
_cell.length_c   1.000
_cell.angle_alpha   90.00
_cell.angle_beta   90.00
_cell.angle_gamma   90.00
#
_symmetry.space_group_name_H-M   'P 1'
#
loop_
_entity.id
_entity.type
_entity.pdbx_description
1 polymer ?
#
loop_
_entity_poly.entity_id
_entity_poly.type
_entity_poly.pdbx_seq_one_letter_code
_entity_poly.pdbx_strand_id
1 'polypeptide(L)' 'MREGAANTLLDDLAGDRSLPLDRAALDLLISTPLEFTGDARQQVARVVSRIDAITSAHPAAVQYKPGSIR' A
#
# COMPACT_ATOMS: atom_id res chain seq x y z
N MET A 1 -2.12 -25.47 2.46
CA MET A 1 -1.95 -24.12 1.88
C MET A 1 -2.57 -24.16 0.49
N ARG A 2 -3.32 -23.13 0.06
CA ARG A 2 -3.73 -23.07 -1.35
C ARG A 2 -2.53 -22.59 -2.15
N GLU A 3 -1.91 -23.47 -2.91
CA GLU A 3 -0.94 -23.08 -3.92
C GLU A 3 -1.73 -22.46 -5.07
N GLY A 4 -1.71 -21.12 -5.15
CA GLY A 4 -2.34 -20.39 -6.24
C GLY A 4 -1.58 -20.62 -7.55
N ALA A 5 -2.31 -20.74 -8.65
CA ALA A 5 -1.73 -20.72 -9.99
C ALA A 5 -1.15 -19.33 -10.31
N ALA A 6 -0.29 -19.25 -11.33
CA ALA A 6 0.23 -17.98 -11.83
C ALA A 6 -0.91 -17.07 -12.32
N ASN A 7 -0.78 -15.76 -12.11
CA ASN A 7 -1.75 -14.78 -12.62
C ASN A 7 -1.47 -14.53 -14.11
N THR A 8 -2.41 -14.92 -14.98
CA THR A 8 -2.32 -14.78 -16.44
C THR A 8 -3.12 -13.60 -17.00
N LEU A 9 -3.79 -12.82 -16.15
CA LEU A 9 -4.79 -11.83 -16.58
C LEU A 9 -4.29 -10.86 -17.66
N LEU A 10 -3.07 -10.34 -17.52
CA LEU A 10 -2.53 -9.37 -18.48
C LEU A 10 -2.16 -10.01 -19.81
N ASP A 11 -1.71 -11.27 -19.79
CA ASP A 11 -1.43 -12.02 -21.02
C ASP A 11 -2.74 -12.37 -21.74
N ASP A 12 -3.76 -12.77 -20.98
CA ASP A 12 -5.09 -13.08 -21.52
C ASP A 12 -5.74 -11.82 -22.15
N LEU A 13 -5.61 -10.65 -21.50
CA LEU A 13 -6.12 -9.38 -22.02
C LEU A 13 -5.34 -8.89 -23.26
N ALA A 14 -4.02 -9.04 -23.28
CA ALA A 14 -3.21 -8.67 -24.44
C ALA A 14 -3.49 -9.56 -25.67
N GLY A 15 -3.97 -10.79 -25.44
CA GLY A 15 -4.39 -11.72 -26.49
C GLY A 15 -5.80 -11.44 -27.06
N ASP A 16 -6.61 -10.62 -26.39
CA ASP A 16 -7.97 -10.30 -26.84
C ASP A 16 -7.97 -9.27 -27.96
N ARG A 17 -8.31 -9.73 -29.17
CA ARG A 17 -8.37 -8.89 -30.39
C ARG A 17 -9.44 -7.79 -30.32
N SER A 18 -10.37 -7.86 -29.38
CA SER A 18 -11.41 -6.86 -29.16
C SER A 18 -10.89 -5.66 -28.36
N LEU A 19 -9.78 -5.82 -27.63
CA LEU A 19 -9.14 -4.78 -26.83
C LEU A 19 -7.94 -4.20 -27.60
N PRO A 20 -7.93 -2.90 -27.93
CA PRO A 20 -6.81 -2.28 -28.63
C PRO A 20 -5.65 -1.92 -27.68
N LEU A 21 -5.26 -2.85 -26.79
CA LEU A 21 -4.14 -2.69 -25.85
C LEU A 21 -3.23 -3.91 -25.93
N ASP A 22 -1.95 -3.68 -26.23
CA ASP A 22 -0.94 -4.71 -26.14
C ASP A 22 -0.42 -4.88 -24.71
N ARG A 23 0.44 -5.88 -24.51
CA ARG A 23 1.00 -6.18 -23.20
C ARG A 23 1.77 -5.01 -22.59
N ALA A 24 2.51 -4.25 -23.40
CA ALA A 24 3.30 -3.13 -22.94
C ALA A 24 2.41 -1.96 -22.47
N ALA A 25 1.30 -1.71 -23.17
CA ALA A 25 0.30 -0.73 -22.77
C ALA A 25 -0.38 -1.11 -21.45
N LEU A 26 -0.70 -2.40 -21.27
CA LEU A 26 -1.27 -2.90 -20.01
C LEU A 26 -0.28 -2.78 -18.84
N ASP A 27 0.99 -3.13 -19.05
CA ASP A 27 2.04 -2.97 -18.03
C ASP A 27 2.21 -1.50 -17.63
N LEU A 28 2.13 -0.57 -18.59
CA LEU A 28 2.20 0.87 -18.33
C LEU A 28 1.03 1.35 -17.44
N LEU A 29 -0.20 0.88 -17.69
CA LEU A 29 -1.38 1.28 -16.91
C LEU A 29 -1.27 0.94 -15.42
N ILE A 30 -0.54 -0.13 -15.07
CA ILE A 30 -0.37 -0.58 -13.69
C ILE A 30 1.03 -0.28 -13.12
N SER A 31 1.86 0.42 -13.88
CA SER A 31 3.28 0.68 -13.54
C SER A 31 3.49 1.54 -12.30
N THR A 32 2.42 2.17 -11.79
CA THR A 32 2.47 3.03 -10.60
C THR A 32 1.58 2.50 -9.47
N PRO A 33 2.00 1.43 -8.76
CA PRO A 33 1.18 0.78 -7.72
C PRO A 33 0.66 1.72 -6.62
N LEU A 34 1.41 2.78 -6.30
CA LEU A 34 1.01 3.73 -5.26
C LEU A 34 -0.26 4.52 -5.61
N GLU A 35 -0.56 4.73 -6.89
CA GLU A 35 -1.78 5.43 -7.32
C GLU A 35 -3.04 4.62 -7.01
N PHE A 36 -2.91 3.30 -6.92
CA PHE A 36 -4.01 2.39 -6.56
C PHE A 36 -4.29 2.35 -5.05
N THR A 37 -3.55 3.12 -4.24
CA THR A 37 -3.74 3.18 -2.78
C THR A 37 -4.74 4.26 -2.34
N GLY A 38 -5.30 5.03 -3.27
CA GLY A 38 -6.24 6.10 -2.97
C GLY A 38 -5.66 7.14 -2.00
N ASP A 39 -6.43 7.54 -1.00
CA ASP A 39 -5.99 8.54 0.00
C ASP A 39 -5.16 7.96 1.15
N ALA A 40 -4.70 6.70 1.06
CA ALA A 40 -4.00 6.02 2.16
C ALA A 40 -2.83 6.84 2.72
N ARG A 41 -2.06 7.50 1.84
CA ARG A 41 -0.94 8.37 2.24
C ARG A 41 -1.39 9.50 3.16
N GLN A 42 -2.48 10.21 2.81
CA GLN A 42 -2.95 11.29 3.67
C GLN A 42 -3.69 10.78 4.90
N GLN A 43 -4.41 9.65 4.80
CA GLN A 43 -5.01 9.00 5.95
C GLN A 43 -3.97 8.69 7.03
N VAL A 44 -2.84 8.08 6.64
CA VAL A 44 -1.72 7.81 7.56
C VAL A 44 -1.12 9.11 8.08
N ALA A 45 -0.90 10.12 7.21
CA ALA A 45 -0.36 11.41 7.64
C ALA A 45 -1.23 12.10 8.70
N ARG A 46 -2.56 12.04 8.57
CA ARG A 46 -3.51 12.59 9.56
C ARG A 46 -3.41 11.87 10.90
N VAL A 47 -3.27 10.54 10.89
CA VAL A 47 -3.09 9.75 12.13
C VAL A 47 -1.76 10.11 12.80
N VAL A 48 -0.67 10.14 12.03
CA VAL A 48 0.66 10.50 12.53
C VAL A 48 0.66 11.92 13.12
N SER A 49 0.03 12.89 12.45
CA SER A 49 -0.09 14.26 12.97
C SER A 49 -0.85 14.33 14.30
N ARG A 50 -1.91 13.52 14.46
CA ARG A 50 -2.66 13.47 15.71
C ARG A 50 -1.87 12.80 16.84
N ILE A 51 -1.08 11.78 16.52
CA ILE A 51 -0.13 11.17 17.46
C ILE A 51 0.90 12.22 17.89
N ASP A 52 1.48 12.93 16.92
CA ASP A 52 2.53 13.93 17.16
C ASP A 52 2.08 15.05 18.11
N ALA A 53 0.85 15.54 17.96
CA ALA A 53 0.26 16.51 18.86
C ALA A 53 0.22 16.01 20.32
N ILE A 54 -0.11 14.72 20.53
CA ILE A 54 -0.18 14.10 21.86
C ILE A 54 1.23 13.87 22.41
N THR A 55 2.14 13.32 21.60
CA THR A 55 3.50 12.99 22.02
C THR A 55 4.31 14.25 22.33
N SER A 56 4.09 15.34 21.59
CA SER A 56 4.71 16.64 21.83
C SER A 56 4.21 17.28 23.14
N ALA A 57 2.94 17.08 23.50
CA ALA A 57 2.38 17.57 24.77
C ALA A 57 2.87 16.78 25.98
N HIS A 58 3.31 15.52 25.79
CA HIS A 58 3.67 14.59 26.87
C HIS A 58 5.03 13.90 26.65
N PRO A 59 6.14 14.64 26.51
CA PRO A 59 7.43 14.08 26.08
C PRO A 59 7.98 13.00 27.03
N ALA A 60 7.71 13.10 28.33
CA ALA A 60 8.13 12.09 29.30
C ALA A 60 7.38 10.75 29.15
N ALA A 61 6.08 10.79 28.83
CA ALA A 61 5.26 9.58 28.68
C ALA A 61 5.67 8.74 27.45
N VAL A 62 6.17 9.40 26.40
CA VAL A 62 6.66 8.75 25.18
C VAL A 62 7.88 7.86 25.46
N GLN A 63 8.64 8.13 26.52
CA GLN A 63 9.84 7.37 26.87
C GLN A 63 9.54 6.05 27.60
N TYR A 64 8.27 5.77 27.92
CA TYR A 64 7.90 4.53 28.60
C TYR A 64 8.37 3.31 27.81
N LYS A 65 9.15 2.45 28.48
CA LYS A 65 9.52 1.13 28.02
C LYS A 65 9.03 0.12 29.05
N PRO A 66 8.28 -0.92 28.65
CA PRO A 66 7.86 -1.95 29.59
C PRO A 66 9.09 -2.59 30.25
N GLY A 67 9.06 -2.71 31.57
CA GLY A 67 10.12 -3.34 32.34
C GLY A 67 10.24 -4.83 32.02
N SER A 68 11.45 -5.38 32.17
CA SER A 68 11.65 -6.83 32.10
C SER A 68 10.92 -7.49 33.27
N ILE A 69 10.09 -8.50 32.97
CA ILE A 69 9.38 -9.32 33.97
C ILE A 69 10.05 -10.68 34.21
N ARG A 70 11.29 -10.85 33.72
CA ARG A 70 12.06 -12.09 33.84
C ARG A 70 12.99 -12.02 35.04
#